data_AF-M5F5Q8-F1
#
_entry.id   AF-M5F5Q8-F1
#
_cell.length_a   1.000
_cell.length_b   1.000
_cell.length_c   1.000
_cell.angle_alpha   90.00
_cell.angle_beta   90.00
_cell.angle_gamma   90.00
#
_symmetry.space_group_name_H-M   'P 1'
#
loop_
_entity.id
_entity.type
_entity.pdbx_description
1 polymer ?
#
loop_
_entity_poly.entity_id
_entity_poly.type
_entity_poly.pdbx_seq_one_letter_code
_entity_poly.pdbx_strand_id
1 'polypeptide(L)' 'MVRSNWVYRKLRNFRAGIEADISCLKRAYGLARCTWRGLDHFKSYVWSSVVAYNLVVFTRLKPT' A
#
# COMPACT_ATOMS: atom_id res chain seq x y z
N MET A 1 20.73 6.28 -17.31
CA MET A 1 21.21 6.09 -15.91
C MET A 1 21.14 7.43 -15.20
N VAL A 2 20.63 7.48 -13.97
CA VAL A 2 20.60 8.72 -13.17
C VAL A 2 22.03 9.16 -12.87
N ARG A 3 22.33 10.45 -13.00
CA ARG A 3 23.71 10.99 -12.87
C ARG A 3 24.31 10.84 -11.47
N SER A 4 23.49 10.72 -10.43
CA SER A 4 23.92 10.58 -9.03
C SER A 4 23.49 9.23 -8.45
N ASN A 5 24.47 8.48 -7.91
CA ASN A 5 24.23 7.20 -7.25
C ASN A 5 23.31 7.36 -6.02
N TRP A 6 23.39 8.50 -5.32
CA TRP A 6 22.50 8.80 -4.20
C TRP A 6 21.04 8.91 -4.64
N VAL A 7 20.77 9.60 -5.75
CA VAL A 7 19.42 9.75 -6.31
C VAL A 7 18.89 8.39 -6.76
N TYR A 8 19.73 7.61 -7.44
CA TYR A 8 19.37 6.25 -7.87
C TYR A 8 18.99 5.36 -6.67
N ARG A 9 19.77 5.39 -5.59
CA ARG A 9 19.46 4.64 -4.36
C ARG A 9 18.14 5.09 -3.73
N LYS A 10 17.88 6.40 -3.68
CA LYS A 10 16.62 6.94 -3.14
C LYS A 10 15.41 6.47 -3.94
N LEU A 11 15.47 6.51 -5.27
CA LEU A 11 14.40 6.03 -6.15
C LEU A 11 14.18 4.52 -6.04
N ARG A 12 15.27 3.73 -5.93
CA ARG A 12 15.19 2.29 -5.70
C ARG A 12 14.47 1.97 -4.39
N ASN A 13 14.83 2.66 -3.31
CA ASN A 13 14.21 2.45 -2.00
C ASN A 13 12.73 2.88 -2.01
N PHE A 14 12.40 3.97 -2.71
CA PHE A 14 11.01 4.40 -2.90
C PHE A 14 10.17 3.35 -3.63
N ARG A 15 10.69 2.79 -4.73
CA ARG A 15 10.01 1.68 -5.44
C ARG A 15 9.82 0.47 -4.54
N ALA A 16 10.85 0.08 -3.78
CA ALA A 16 10.75 -1.02 -2.84
C ALA A 16 9.69 -0.76 -1.75
N GLY A 17 9.54 0.48 -1.30
CA GLY A 17 8.46 0.89 -0.40
C GLY A 17 7.06 0.67 -1.01
N ILE A 18 6.85 1.12 -2.25
CA ILE A 18 5.58 0.89 -2.96
C ILE A 18 5.28 -0.61 -3.10
N GLU A 19 6.28 -1.42 -3.46
CA GLU A 19 6.11 -2.88 -3.58
C GLU A 19 5.77 -3.53 -2.24
N ALA A 20 6.36 -3.04 -1.14
CA ALA A 20 6.05 -3.50 0.21
C ALA A 20 4.61 -3.15 0.61
N ASP A 21 4.14 -1.93 0.34
CA ASP A 21 2.77 -1.49 0.61
C ASP A 21 1.75 -2.36 -0.15
N ILE A 22 1.97 -2.56 -1.45
CA ILE A 22 1.12 -3.43 -2.29
C ILE A 22 1.11 -4.86 -1.74
N SER A 23 2.26 -5.37 -1.32
CA SER A 23 2.37 -6.70 -0.72
C SER A 23 1.55 -6.83 0.56
N CYS A 24 1.65 -5.83 1.44
CA CYS A 24 0.90 -5.77 2.68
C CYS A 24 -0.60 -5.72 2.43
N LEU A 25 -1.05 -4.82 1.54
CA LEU A 25 -2.46 -4.70 1.16
C LEU A 25 -3.04 -6.01 0.63
N LYS A 26 -2.31 -6.73 -0.24
CA LYS A 26 -2.75 -8.01 -0.79
C LYS A 26 -2.87 -9.09 0.28
N ARG A 27 -1.89 -9.21 1.17
CA ARG A 27 -1.76 -10.32 2.12
C ARG A 27 -2.52 -10.11 3.42
N ALA A 28 -2.43 -8.92 4.00
CA ALA A 28 -3.00 -8.62 5.32
C ALA A 28 -4.39 -7.99 5.25
N TYR A 29 -4.71 -7.27 4.17
CA TYR A 29 -5.96 -6.52 4.04
C TYR A 29 -6.91 -7.09 2.96
N GLY A 30 -6.64 -8.29 2.44
CA GLY A 30 -7.55 -9.00 1.53
C GLY A 30 -7.57 -8.49 0.09
N LEU A 31 -6.73 -7.51 -0.28
CA LEU A 31 -6.72 -6.92 -1.62
C LEU A 31 -6.26 -7.88 -2.74
N ALA A 32 -5.88 -9.12 -2.41
CA ALA A 32 -5.54 -10.15 -3.39
C ALA A 32 -6.74 -10.66 -4.18
N ARG A 33 -7.92 -10.76 -3.57
CA ARG A 33 -9.16 -11.22 -4.23
C ARG A 33 -10.38 -10.64 -3.54
N CYS A 34 -11.15 -9.85 -4.28
CA CYS A 34 -12.46 -9.37 -3.82
C CYS A 34 -13.45 -10.54 -3.79
N THR A 35 -14.03 -10.80 -2.62
CA THR A 35 -15.10 -11.79 -2.44
C THR A 35 -16.50 -11.19 -2.63
N TRP A 36 -16.60 -9.85 -2.68
CA TRP A 36 -17.85 -9.15 -2.85
C TRP A 36 -18.25 -9.08 -4.33
N ARG A 37 -19.55 -9.26 -4.61
CA ARG A 37 -20.10 -9.31 -5.97
C ARG A 37 -20.67 -7.95 -6.36
N GLY A 38 -20.49 -7.54 -7.63
CA GLY A 38 -20.98 -6.27 -8.15
C GLY A 38 -19.94 -5.14 -8.07
N LEU A 39 -20.03 -4.18 -8.99
CA LEU A 39 -19.03 -3.13 -9.15
C LEU A 39 -18.97 -2.17 -7.95
N ASP A 40 -20.12 -1.77 -7.42
CA ASP A 40 -20.18 -0.89 -6.24
C ASP A 40 -19.58 -1.55 -5.01
N HIS A 41 -19.91 -2.82 -4.78
CA HIS A 41 -19.31 -3.59 -3.71
C HIS A 41 -17.81 -3.81 -3.92
N PHE A 42 -17.34 -4.04 -5.15
CA PHE A 42 -15.90 -4.08 -5.44
C PHE A 42 -15.19 -2.77 -5.08
N LYS A 43 -15.77 -1.62 -5.46
CA LYS A 43 -15.23 -0.30 -5.10
C LYS A 43 -15.16 -0.13 -3.59
N SER A 44 -16.24 -0.46 -2.88
CA SER A 44 -16.28 -0.40 -1.41
C SER A 44 -15.26 -1.34 -0.76
N TYR A 45 -15.06 -2.55 -1.29
CA TYR A 45 -14.07 -3.52 -0.79
C TYR A 45 -12.63 -3.00 -0.93
N VAL A 46 -12.30 -2.43 -2.09
CA VAL A 46 -10.98 -1.83 -2.31
C VAL A 46 -10.79 -0.64 -1.37
N TRP A 47 -11.79 0.22 -1.24
CA TRP A 47 -11.71 1.41 -0.40
C TRP A 47 -11.54 1.07 1.08
N SER A 48 -12.32 0.12 1.60
CA SER A 48 -12.22 -0.33 3.00
C SER A 48 -10.84 -0.91 3.30
N SER A 49 -10.28 -1.70 2.39
CA SER A 49 -8.93 -2.29 2.51
C SER A 49 -7.85 -1.20 2.58
N VAL A 50 -7.92 -0.20 1.70
CA VAL A 50 -6.96 0.92 1.65
C VAL A 50 -7.09 1.82 2.88
N VAL A 51 -8.31 2.12 3.32
CA VAL A 51 -8.55 2.93 4.54
C VAL A 51 -8.02 2.21 5.77
N ALA A 52 -8.30 0.92 5.93
CA ALA A 52 -7.80 0.12 7.06
C ALA A 52 -6.27 0.12 7.12
N TYR A 53 -5.59 -0.03 5.98
CA TYR A 53 -4.13 0.06 5.91
C TYR A 53 -3.60 1.41 6.37
N ASN A 54 -4.15 2.50 5.83
CA ASN A 54 -3.70 3.84 6.15
C ASN A 54 -3.93 4.21 7.63
N LEU A 55 -5.04 3.77 8.23
CA LEU A 55 -5.30 3.97 9.65
C LEU A 55 -4.20 3.34 10.52
N VAL A 56 -3.78 2.12 10.21
CA VAL A 56 -2.68 1.44 10.92
C VAL A 56 -1.34 2.16 10.70
N VAL A 57 -1.09 2.69 9.51
CA VAL A 57 0.11 3.50 9.25
C VAL A 57 0.08 4.77 10.10
N PHE A 58 -1.05 5.48 10.17
CA PHE A 58 -1.17 6.70 10.98
C PHE A 58 -0.95 6.45 12.48
N THR A 59 -1.47 5.35 13.03
CA THR A 59 -1.26 5.03 14.45
C THR A 59 0.19 4.72 14.77
N ARG A 60 0.94 4.15 13.81
CA ARG A 60 2.39 3.87 13.96
C ARG A 60 3.27 5.11 13.81
N LEU A 61 2.82 6.09 13.03
CA LEU A 61 3.56 7.33 12.79
C LEU A 61 3.39 8.34 13.94
N LYS A 62 2.35 8.20 14.76
CA LYS A 62 2.14 9.07 15.91
C LYS A 62 3.17 8.70 17.00
N PRO A 63 4.10 9.60 17.37
CA PRO A 63 4.95 9.36 18.53
C PRO A 63 4.07 9.37 19.78
N THR A 64 4.24 8.36 20.63
CA THR A 64 3.68 8.33 22.00
C THR A 64 4.25 9.45 22.84
#